data_AF-A0A958SY40-F1
#
_entry.id   AF-A0A958SY40-F1
#
_cell.length_a   1.000
_cell.length_b   1.000
_cell.length_c   1.000
_cell.angle_alpha   90.00
_cell.angle_beta   90.00
_cell.angle_gamma   90.00
#
_symmetry.space_group_name_H-M   'P 1'
#
loop_
_entity.id
_entity.type
_entity.pdbx_description
1 polymer ?
#
loop_
_entity_poly.entity_id
_entity_poly.type
_entity_poly.pdbx_seq_one_letter_code
_entity_poly.pdbx_strand_id
1 'polypeptide(L)'
;MIYIAYNFEVLPLQPAVEILIAELGFAGFESFVETETGVTAYIQKEEWNEEILNEVAVLNSEEFQISFSVEEIEQTNWNSEWEKNFNPIEVDGKVSIRAPFHAN
;
A
#
# COMPACT_ATOMS: atom_id res chain seq x y z
N MET A 1 4.85 -11.78 -5.90
CA MET A 1 5.13 -10.44 -6.47
C MET A 1 5.36 -9.51 -5.30
N ILE A 2 6.50 -8.80 -5.30
CA ILE A 2 6.88 -7.86 -4.24
C ILE A 2 6.43 -6.48 -4.66
N TYR A 3 5.86 -5.74 -3.73
CA TYR A 3 5.40 -4.37 -3.95
C TYR A 3 6.21 -3.40 -3.10
N ILE A 4 6.33 -2.17 -3.56
CA ILE A 4 6.81 -1.07 -2.74
C ILE A 4 5.65 -0.11 -2.52
N ALA A 5 5.44 0.22 -1.25
CA ALA A 5 4.50 1.24 -0.83
C ALA A 5 5.26 2.51 -0.46
N TYR A 6 4.79 3.65 -0.99
CA TYR A 6 5.20 4.97 -0.58
C TYR A 6 4.06 5.62 0.18
N ASN A 7 4.30 5.99 1.44
CA ASN A 7 3.34 6.74 2.24
C ASN A 7 3.74 8.21 2.22
N PHE A 8 2.96 9.05 1.56
CA PHE A 8 3.17 10.50 1.46
C PHE A 8 2.31 11.23 2.49
N GLU A 9 2.92 12.11 3.27
CA GLU A 9 2.21 13.12 4.06
C GLU A 9 2.36 14.47 3.36
N VAL A 10 1.23 15.18 3.19
CA VAL A 10 1.12 16.33 2.30
C VAL A 10 0.43 17.49 3.00
N LEU A 11 1.06 18.66 3.00
CA LEU A 11 0.55 19.89 3.63
C LEU A 11 0.81 21.12 2.73
N PRO A 12 -0.22 21.87 2.31
CA PRO A 12 -1.66 21.59 2.46
C PRO A 12 -2.12 20.39 1.60
N LEU A 13 -3.09 19.61 2.09
CA LEU A 13 -3.60 18.42 1.38
C LEU A 13 -4.16 18.73 -0.01
N GLN A 14 -4.97 19.78 -0.14
CA GLN A 14 -5.53 20.18 -1.42
C GLN A 14 -4.92 21.52 -1.87
N PRO A 15 -4.58 21.65 -3.16
CA PRO A 15 -4.77 20.67 -4.25
C PRO A 15 -3.64 19.63 -4.40
N ALA A 16 -2.66 19.61 -3.49
CA ALA A 16 -1.42 18.88 -3.65
C ALA A 16 -1.57 17.35 -3.84
N VAL A 17 -2.47 16.69 -3.11
CA VAL A 17 -2.70 15.24 -3.21
C VAL A 17 -3.17 14.85 -4.61
N GLU A 18 -4.07 15.62 -5.23
CA GLU A 18 -4.56 15.34 -6.59
C GLU A 18 -3.44 15.44 -7.63
N ILE A 19 -2.59 16.47 -7.49
CA ILE A 19 -1.43 16.68 -8.36
C ILE A 19 -0.42 15.54 -8.17
N LEU A 20 -0.15 15.17 -6.92
CA LEU A 20 0.78 14.10 -6.57
C LEU A 20 0.32 12.75 -7.14
N ILE A 21 -0.97 12.40 -7.01
CA ILE A 21 -1.52 11.16 -7.60
C ILE A 21 -1.35 11.15 -9.11
N ALA A 22 -1.62 12.27 -9.79
CA ALA A 22 -1.46 12.36 -11.24
C ALA A 22 0.00 12.14 -11.68
N GLU A 23 0.96 12.80 -11.02
CA GLU A 23 2.39 12.66 -11.33
C GLU A 23 2.91 11.25 -11.01
N LEU A 24 2.55 10.69 -9.86
CA LEU A 24 2.93 9.31 -9.49
C LEU A 24 2.36 8.29 -10.48
N GLY A 25 1.14 8.51 -10.99
CA GLY A 25 0.56 7.67 -12.03
C GLY A 25 1.36 7.69 -13.34
N PHE A 26 1.93 8.83 -13.71
CA PHE A 26 2.85 8.92 -14.86
C PHE A 26 4.21 8.27 -14.58
N ALA A 27 4.69 8.33 -13.34
CA ALA A 27 5.95 7.72 -12.92
C ALA A 27 5.90 6.18 -12.83
N GLY A 28 4.70 5.57 -12.87
CA GLY A 28 4.53 4.11 -12.92
C GLY A 28 3.84 3.49 -11.69
N PHE A 29 3.32 4.30 -10.77
CA PHE A 29 2.50 3.79 -9.66
C PHE A 29 1.13 3.34 -10.17
N GLU A 30 0.65 2.19 -9.67
CA GLU A 30 -0.56 1.53 -10.18
C GLU A 30 -1.78 1.61 -9.24
N SER A 31 -1.57 1.91 -7.95
CA SER A 31 -2.64 1.98 -6.96
C SER A 31 -2.39 3.08 -5.94
N PHE A 32 -3.46 3.73 -5.50
CA PHE A 32 -3.43 4.87 -4.59
C PHE A 32 -4.50 4.72 -3.51
N VAL A 33 -4.16 5.06 -2.27
CA VAL A 33 -5.07 5.09 -1.13
C VAL A 33 -4.91 6.44 -0.46
N GLU A 34 -5.93 7.30 -0.59
CA GLU A 34 -5.94 8.58 0.12
C GLU A 34 -6.03 8.36 1.63
N THR A 35 -5.28 9.16 2.37
CA THR A 35 -5.27 9.15 3.84
C THR A 35 -5.69 10.52 4.36
N GLU A 36 -5.96 10.63 5.66
CA GLU A 36 -6.33 11.92 6.27
C GLU A 36 -5.23 12.99 6.17
N THR A 37 -3.98 12.56 5.93
CA THR A 37 -2.80 13.43 5.88
C THR A 37 -2.10 13.45 4.52
N GLY A 38 -2.56 12.68 3.53
CA GLY A 38 -1.92 12.60 2.22
C GLY A 38 -2.39 11.39 1.40
N VAL A 39 -1.46 10.58 0.91
CA VAL A 39 -1.76 9.43 0.04
C VAL A 39 -0.70 8.34 0.15
N THR A 40 -1.13 7.09 0.11
CA THR A 40 -0.25 5.93 -0.06
C THR A 40 -0.30 5.46 -1.51
N ALA A 41 0.84 5.31 -2.17
CA ALA A 41 0.96 4.84 -3.53
C ALA A 41 1.74 3.52 -3.61
N TYR A 42 1.33 2.63 -4.51
CA TYR A 42 1.94 1.31 -4.67
C TYR A 42 2.50 1.11 -6.07
N ILE A 43 3.67 0.48 -6.14
CA ILE A 43 4.34 0.10 -7.37
C ILE A 43 4.95 -1.30 -7.25
N GLN A 44 4.98 -2.05 -8.34
CA GLN A 44 5.65 -3.34 -8.39
C GLN A 44 7.17 -3.14 -8.25
N LYS A 45 7.83 -3.97 -7.42
CA LYS A 45 9.29 -3.89 -7.22
C LYS A 45 10.09 -4.00 -8.53
N GLU A 46 9.53 -4.70 -9.52
CA GLU A 46 10.09 -4.91 -10.85
C GLU A 46 10.11 -3.63 -11.70
N GLU A 47 9.11 -2.75 -11.53
CA GLU A 47 8.99 -1.47 -12.23
C GLU A 47 9.59 -0.30 -11.41
N TRP A 48 9.88 -0.54 -10.13
CA TRP A 48 10.46 0.45 -9.24
C TRP A 48 11.94 0.70 -9.50
N ASN A 49 12.37 1.95 -9.32
CA ASN A 49 13.77 2.36 -9.30
C ASN A 49 13.99 3.50 -8.28
N GLU A 50 15.23 3.69 -7.83
CA GLU A 50 15.57 4.71 -6.82
C GLU A 50 15.29 6.14 -7.29
N GLU A 51 15.26 6.38 -8.60
CA GLU A 51 15.08 7.69 -9.22
C GLU A 51 13.62 8.00 -9.59
N ILE A 52 12.67 7.11 -9.28
CA ILE A 52 11.29 7.21 -9.76
C ILE A 52 10.57 8.49 -9.30
N LEU A 53 10.96 9.03 -8.15
CA LEU A 53 10.41 10.27 -7.62
C LEU A 53 11.05 11.53 -8.23
N ASN A 54 12.13 11.41 -9.01
CA ASN A 54 12.74 12.55 -9.71
C ASN A 54 11.82 13.12 -10.79
N GLU A 55 10.91 12.30 -11.32
CA GLU A 55 9.89 12.72 -12.29
C GLU A 55 8.70 13.44 -11.65
N VAL A 56 8.60 13.41 -10.31
CA VAL A 56 7.51 13.99 -9.53
C VAL A 56 7.89 15.41 -9.10
N ALA A 57 7.52 16.38 -9.93
CA ALA A 57 7.86 17.79 -9.74
C ALA A 57 7.24 18.39 -8.47
N VAL A 58 6.05 17.92 -8.06
CA VAL A 58 5.34 18.45 -6.89
C VAL A 58 6.12 18.25 -5.58
N LEU A 59 6.97 17.22 -5.49
CA LEU A 59 7.84 16.98 -4.33
C LEU A 59 8.92 18.05 -4.15
N ASN A 60 9.29 18.75 -5.22
CA ASN A 60 10.30 19.79 -5.22
C ASN A 60 9.70 21.21 -5.16
N SER A 61 8.37 21.32 -5.08
CA SER A 61 7.70 22.61 -4.99
C SER A 61 7.84 23.23 -3.60
N GLU A 62 8.11 24.53 -3.53
CA GLU A 62 8.08 25.27 -2.26
C GLU A 62 6.64 25.55 -1.77
N GLU A 63 5.64 25.33 -2.63
CA GLU A 63 4.22 25.57 -2.31
C GLU A 63 3.61 24.49 -1.41
N PHE A 64 4.23 23.30 -1.38
CA PHE A 64 3.72 22.13 -0.66
C PHE A 64 4.83 21.51 0.19
N GLN A 65 4.52 21.17 1.44
CA GLN A 65 5.37 20.35 2.29
C GLN A 65 4.96 18.90 2.12
N ILE A 66 5.82 18.12 1.47
CA ILE A 66 5.59 16.70 1.23
C ILE A 66 6.73 15.91 1.87
N SER A 67 6.39 14.98 2.75
CA SER A 67 7.30 13.99 3.29
C SER A 67 6.83 12.60 2.83
N PHE A 68 7.76 11.64 2.75
CA PHE A 68 7.39 10.28 2.43
C PHE A 68 8.23 9.24 3.16
N SER A 69 7.64 8.06 3.33
CA SER A 69 8.34 6.85 3.78
C SER A 69 8.11 5.73 2.79
N VAL A 70 9.09 4.84 2.67
CA VAL A 70 9.09 3.74 1.71
C VAL A 70 9.10 2.43 2.48
N GLU A 71 8.21 1.52 2.12
CA GLU A 71 8.11 0.19 2.69
C GLU A 71 8.08 -0.86 1.57
N GLU A 72 8.95 -1.86 1.67
CA GLU A 72 8.89 -3.01 0.78
C GLU A 72 7.90 -4.03 1.35
N ILE A 73 6.79 -4.21 0.65
CA ILE A 73 5.78 -5.22 0.95
C ILE A 73 6.20 -6.49 0.24
N GLU A 74 6.99 -7.30 0.94
CA GLU A 74 7.15 -8.69 0.58
C GLU A 74 5.78 -9.39 0.61
N GLN A 75 5.61 -10.44 -0.19
CA GLN A 75 4.39 -11.22 -0.20
C GLN A 75 4.25 -11.96 1.15
N THR A 76 3.68 -11.27 2.15
CA THR A 76 3.40 -11.86 3.45
C THR A 76 2.41 -13.00 3.23
N ASN A 77 2.81 -14.20 3.63
CA ASN A 77 1.91 -15.35 3.66
C ASN A 77 0.90 -15.13 4.79
N TRP A 78 -0.15 -14.37 4.50
CA TRP A 78 -1.24 -14.05 5.42
C TRP A 78 -1.88 -15.30 6.04
N ASN A 79 -1.77 -16.46 5.38
CA ASN A 79 -2.21 -17.74 5.95
C ASN A 79 -1.38 -18.14 7.18
N SER A 80 -0.06 -17.90 7.16
CA SER A 80 0.83 -18.22 8.28
C SER A 80 0.73 -17.20 9.42
N GLU A 81 0.46 -15.94 9.12
CA GLU A 81 0.25 -14.89 10.14
C GLU A 81 -1.10 -15.09 10.86
N TRP A 82 -2.11 -15.52 10.10
CA TRP A 82 -3.44 -15.87 10.58
C TRP A 82 -3.42 -17.14 11.44
N GLU A 83 -2.72 -18.21 11.03
CA GLU A 83 -2.57 -19.44 11.83
C GLU A 83 -1.76 -19.22 13.12
N LYS A 84 -0.77 -18.32 13.14
CA LYS A 84 0.01 -18.01 14.34
C LYS A 84 -0.74 -17.19 15.39
N ASN A 85 -1.71 -16.38 14.97
CA ASN A 85 -2.48 -15.49 15.85
C ASN A 85 -3.92 -15.98 16.10
N PHE A 86 -4.33 -17.11 15.52
CA PHE A 86 -5.63 -17.69 15.80
C PHE A 86 -5.63 -18.38 17.17
N ASN A 87 -6.03 -17.64 18.20
CA ASN A 87 -6.53 -18.27 19.41
C ASN A 87 -7.83 -19.02 19.03
N PRO A 88 -8.00 -20.30 19.39
CA PRO A 88 -9.24 -21.01 19.11
C PRO A 88 -10.39 -20.28 19.80
N ILE A 89 -11.35 -19.80 19.01
CA ILE A 89 -12.64 -19.36 19.53
C ILE A 89 -13.45 -20.64 19.72
N GLU A 90 -13.60 -21.07 20.98
CA GLU A 90 -14.51 -22.14 21.34
C GLU A 90 -15.95 -21.60 21.21
N VAL A 91 -16.54 -21.80 20.03
CA VAL A 91 -17.96 -21.53 19.82
C VAL A 91 -18.72 -22.78 20.24
N ASP A 92 -19.50 -22.60 21.29
CA ASP A 92 -20.40 -23.59 21.89
C ASP A 92 -21.40 -24.15 20.85
N GLY A 93 -20.96 -25.19 20.14
CA GLY A 93 -21.79 -26.32 19.76
C GLY A 93 -22.79 -26.16 18.61
N LYS A 94 -22.66 -25.24 17.64
CA LYS A 94 -23.46 -25.33 16.39
C LYS A 94 -22.89 -24.52 15.22
N VAL A 95 -22.78 -25.22 14.10
CA VAL A 95 -22.48 -24.74 12.72
C VAL A 95 -21.01 -24.81 12.34
N SER A 96 -20.72 -25.77 11.45
CA SER A 96 -19.46 -25.91 10.72
C SER A 96 -19.72 -25.54 9.26
N ILE A 97 -18.93 -24.63 8.71
CA ILE A 97 -18.84 -24.38 7.27
C ILE A 97 -17.63 -25.18 6.76
N ARG A 98 -17.88 -26.12 5.84
CA ARG A 98 -16.86 -26.99 5.24
C ARG A 98 -16.48 -26.44 3.86
N ALA A 99 -15.20 -26.11 3.65
CA ALA A 99 -14.65 -25.88 2.30
C ALA A 99 -14.41 -27.23 1.60
N PRO A 100 -14.72 -27.38 0.30
CA PRO A 100 -14.68 -28.66 -0.41
C PRO A 100 -13.29 -28.91 -1.01
N PHE A 101 -12.27 -29.09 -0.19
CA PHE A 101 -11.01 -29.67 -0.65
C PHE A 101 -10.48 -30.68 0.37
N HIS A 102 -10.91 -31.93 0.20
CA HIS A 102 -10.13 -33.10 0.59
C HIS A 102 -9.89 -33.91 -0.68
N ALA A 103 -8.62 -34.11 -1.02
CA ALA A 103 -8.20 -35.11 -1.98
C ALA A 103 -8.33 -36.50 -1.35
N ASN A 104 -8.77 -37.47 -2.15
CA ASN A 104 -8.60 -38.89 -1.81
C ASN A 104 -7.19 -39.34 -2.18
#